data_AF-X1IEE0-F1
#
_entry.id   AF-X1IEE0-F1
#
_cell.length_a   1.000
_cell.length_b   1.000
_cell.length_c   1.000
_cell.angle_alpha   90.00
_cell.angle_beta   90.00
_cell.angle_gamma   90.00
#
_symmetry.space_group_name_H-M   'P 1'
#
loop_
_entity.id
_entity.type
_entity.pdbx_description
1 polymer ?
#
loop_
_entity_poly.entity_id
_entity_poly.type
_entity_poly.pdbx_seq_one_letter_code
_entity_poly.pdbx_strand_id
1 'polypeptide(L)'
;KIKEKKPDILLTNYQMLELILTRFEDKELFPLTQRDVFKFLVLDEIHTYSGRRGADVACLIRRLKWHTGTIEKLICIGTSATIQSGEGEDAKKVMANFAQKLFGEEFKPESIIGESYENIPQRQITSFPTTVKITKGDIEKFDGSLETVLNLANKISETELEVSDKESLGKILSRNPVLSFLERSLVEVASFSDLANKYMQGERKGVDYKSAALELIAGLFVGANVTENGKTRFPLKIHTFFSQGRG
;
A
#
# COMPACT_ATOMS: atom_id res chain seq x y z
N LYS A 1 6.07 -29.25 21.87
CA LYS A 1 5.16 -28.73 20.82
C LYS A 1 5.86 -28.42 19.49
N ILE A 2 6.67 -27.36 19.34
CA ILE A 2 7.36 -27.07 18.05
C ILE A 2 8.39 -28.16 17.65
N LYS A 3 9.07 -28.79 18.62
CA LYS A 3 10.02 -29.89 18.38
C LYS A 3 9.33 -31.18 17.92
N GLU A 4 8.12 -31.44 18.40
CA GLU A 4 7.34 -32.66 18.10
C GLU A 4 6.61 -32.57 16.76
N LYS A 5 6.21 -31.35 16.36
CA LYS A 5 5.60 -31.07 15.05
C LYS A 5 6.29 -29.85 14.44
N LYS A 6 7.28 -30.12 13.60
CA LYS A 6 8.05 -29.07 12.91
C LYS A 6 7.12 -28.26 11.99
N PRO A 7 7.14 -26.92 12.08
CA PRO A 7 6.30 -26.09 11.21
C PRO A 7 6.90 -25.98 9.81
N ASP A 8 6.04 -25.84 8.80
CA ASP A 8 6.45 -25.53 7.42
C ASP A 8 6.96 -24.08 7.28
N ILE A 9 6.44 -23.17 8.11
CA ILE A 9 6.84 -21.76 8.16
C ILE A 9 7.22 -21.40 9.60
N LEU A 10 8.44 -20.91 9.79
CA LEU A 10 8.94 -20.41 11.07
C LEU A 10 8.99 -18.88 11.03
N LEU A 11 8.09 -18.24 11.78
CA LEU A 11 8.16 -16.80 12.04
C LEU A 11 8.94 -16.56 13.33
N THR A 12 10.05 -15.83 13.22
CA THR A 12 10.93 -15.55 14.36
C THR A 12 11.66 -14.23 14.14
N ASN A 13 12.12 -13.61 15.22
CA ASN A 13 13.03 -12.48 15.12
C ASN A 13 14.49 -12.99 15.12
N TYR A 14 15.43 -12.12 14.73
CA TYR A 14 16.84 -12.49 14.62
C TYR A 14 17.47 -12.93 15.95
N GLN A 15 17.02 -12.37 17.09
CA GLN A 15 17.55 -12.74 18.42
C GLN A 15 17.15 -14.18 18.79
N MET A 16 15.90 -14.54 18.52
CA MET A 16 15.40 -15.87 18.77
C MET A 16 16.00 -16.88 17.78
N LEU A 17 16.25 -16.49 16.52
CA LEU A 17 16.99 -17.31 15.57
C LEU A 17 18.43 -17.59 16.05
N GLU A 18 19.12 -16.58 16.58
CA GLU A 18 20.45 -16.75 17.18
C GLU A 18 20.43 -17.71 18.37
N LEU A 19 19.42 -17.59 19.22
CA LEU A 19 19.22 -18.48 20.37
C LEU A 19 19.02 -19.93 19.92
N ILE A 20 18.20 -20.16 18.90
CA ILE A 20 17.91 -21.51 18.39
C ILE A 20 19.16 -22.14 17.76
N LEU A 21 19.99 -21.36 17.07
CA LEU A 21 21.23 -21.88 16.46
C LEU A 21 22.34 -22.19 17.47
N THR A 22 22.32 -21.55 18.64
CA THR A 22 23.38 -21.68 19.66
C THR A 22 23.03 -22.68 20.76
N ARG A 23 21.75 -22.83 21.11
CA ARG A 23 21.31 -23.76 22.17
C ARG A 23 21.34 -25.20 21.71
N PHE A 24 22.02 -26.04 22.49
CA PHE A 24 22.17 -27.48 22.22
C PHE A 24 20.80 -28.19 22.14
N GLU A 25 19.86 -27.83 23.01
CA GLU A 25 18.51 -28.40 23.06
C GLU A 25 17.66 -28.07 21.83
N ASP A 26 17.93 -26.95 21.14
CA ASP A 26 17.12 -26.48 20.01
C ASP A 26 17.71 -26.88 18.65
N LYS A 27 18.87 -27.58 18.65
CA LYS A 27 19.46 -28.19 17.44
C LYS A 27 18.53 -29.18 16.74
N GLU A 28 17.55 -29.75 17.44
CA GLU A 28 16.54 -30.64 16.86
C GLU A 28 15.62 -29.95 15.84
N LEU A 29 15.49 -28.62 15.91
CA LEU A 29 14.75 -27.84 14.91
C LEU A 29 15.49 -27.78 13.59
N PHE A 30 16.81 -27.76 13.63
CA PHE A 30 17.71 -27.69 12.48
C PHE A 30 18.72 -28.85 12.49
N PRO A 31 18.28 -30.12 12.52
CA PRO A 31 19.21 -31.21 12.76
C PRO A 31 20.16 -31.33 11.57
N LEU A 32 21.44 -31.57 11.84
CA LEU A 32 22.49 -31.70 10.80
C LEU A 32 22.21 -32.82 9.78
N THR A 33 21.30 -33.74 10.11
CA THR A 33 20.79 -34.82 9.25
C THR A 33 19.75 -34.37 8.24
N GLN A 34 19.14 -33.19 8.42
CA GLN A 34 18.15 -32.59 7.52
C GLN A 34 18.74 -31.35 6.82
N ARG A 35 19.83 -31.57 6.08
CA ARG A 35 20.38 -30.55 5.18
C ARG A 35 19.41 -30.27 4.03
N ASP A 36 19.47 -29.07 3.47
CA ASP A 36 18.71 -28.66 2.28
C ASP A 36 17.18 -28.60 2.41
N VAL A 37 16.63 -28.71 3.62
CA VAL A 37 15.19 -28.54 3.86
C VAL A 37 14.74 -27.10 3.71
N PHE A 38 15.60 -26.13 4.09
CA PHE A 38 15.30 -24.72 3.95
C PHE A 38 15.41 -24.27 2.50
N LYS A 39 14.28 -23.81 1.96
CA LYS A 39 14.20 -23.28 0.58
C LYS A 39 14.18 -21.76 0.55
N PHE A 40 13.63 -21.12 1.58
CA PHE A 40 13.42 -19.67 1.62
C PHE A 40 13.90 -19.05 2.92
N LEU A 41 14.42 -17.83 2.84
CA LEU A 41 14.68 -16.93 3.96
C LEU A 41 14.11 -15.56 3.63
N VAL A 42 13.14 -15.12 4.43
CA VAL A 42 12.49 -13.83 4.26
C VAL A 42 12.89 -12.92 5.42
N LEU A 43 13.40 -11.73 5.11
CA LEU A 43 13.64 -10.67 6.08
C LEU A 43 12.75 -9.48 5.77
N ASP A 44 11.98 -9.07 6.76
CA ASP A 44 11.17 -7.85 6.66
C ASP A 44 12.00 -6.63 7.06
N GLU A 45 11.72 -5.50 6.40
CA GLU A 45 12.34 -4.19 6.64
C GLU A 45 13.88 -4.21 6.69
N ILE A 46 14.50 -4.71 5.63
CA ILE A 46 15.95 -4.93 5.62
C ILE A 46 16.76 -3.63 5.81
N HIS A 47 16.18 -2.48 5.50
CA HIS A 47 16.77 -1.16 5.75
C HIS A 47 17.04 -0.87 7.23
N THR A 48 16.37 -1.58 8.15
CA THR A 48 16.63 -1.48 9.60
C THR A 48 17.91 -2.21 10.03
N TYR A 49 18.47 -3.08 9.19
CA TYR A 49 19.70 -3.82 9.45
C TYR A 49 20.93 -3.05 8.94
N SER A 50 21.18 -1.88 9.52
CA SER A 50 22.34 -1.03 9.18
C SER A 50 23.41 -1.02 10.27
N GLY A 51 24.61 -0.56 9.92
CA GLY A 51 25.75 -0.45 10.85
C GLY A 51 26.12 -1.77 11.53
N ARG A 52 26.39 -1.72 12.84
CA ARG A 52 26.77 -2.91 13.64
C ARG A 52 25.67 -3.98 13.62
N ARG A 53 24.41 -3.58 13.80
CA ARG A 53 23.27 -4.52 13.81
C ARG A 53 23.16 -5.27 12.48
N GLY A 54 23.37 -4.57 11.36
CA GLY A 54 23.42 -5.18 10.04
C GLY A 54 24.51 -6.24 9.91
N ALA A 55 25.72 -5.94 10.39
CA ALA A 55 26.83 -6.88 10.37
C ALA A 55 26.56 -8.15 11.20
N ASP A 56 25.97 -7.99 12.39
CA ASP A 56 25.62 -9.11 13.27
C ASP A 56 24.59 -10.03 12.62
N VAL A 57 23.53 -9.45 12.05
CA VAL A 57 22.49 -10.20 11.32
C VAL A 57 23.07 -10.89 10.08
N ALA A 58 23.96 -10.22 9.35
CA ALA A 58 24.62 -10.81 8.19
C ALA A 58 25.49 -12.03 8.59
N CYS A 59 26.18 -11.96 9.73
CA CYS A 59 26.93 -13.10 10.27
C CYS A 59 25.99 -14.24 10.70
N LEU A 60 24.87 -13.91 11.36
CA LEU A 60 23.85 -14.87 11.74
C LEU A 60 23.29 -15.64 10.53
N ILE A 61 23.00 -14.95 9.41
CA ILE A 61 22.52 -15.57 8.17
C ILE A 61 23.56 -16.53 7.59
N ARG A 62 24.83 -16.14 7.56
CA ARG A 62 25.92 -17.02 7.10
C ARG A 62 26.03 -18.28 7.97
N ARG A 63 25.92 -18.14 9.30
CA ARG A 63 25.90 -19.29 10.23
C ARG A 63 24.69 -20.18 10.00
N LEU A 64 23.50 -19.61 9.79
CA LEU A 64 22.30 -20.37 9.47
C LEU A 64 22.53 -21.23 8.22
N LYS A 65 22.95 -20.61 7.12
CA LYS A 65 23.21 -21.30 5.84
C LYS A 65 24.24 -22.41 5.96
N TRP A 66 25.31 -22.15 6.69
CA TRP A 66 26.33 -23.16 6.95
C TRP A 66 25.77 -24.34 7.76
N HIS A 67 25.01 -24.06 8.82
CA HIS A 67 24.39 -25.07 9.67
C HIS A 67 23.35 -25.92 8.93
N THR A 68 22.57 -25.31 8.04
CA THR A 68 21.53 -25.99 7.25
C THR A 68 22.04 -26.59 5.93
N GLY A 69 23.29 -26.33 5.56
CA GLY A 69 23.88 -26.78 4.29
C GLY A 69 23.33 -26.07 3.05
N THR A 70 22.72 -24.88 3.21
CA THR A 70 21.95 -24.19 2.16
C THR A 70 22.68 -22.98 1.58
N ILE A 71 24.01 -22.96 1.66
CA ILE A 71 24.84 -21.96 0.97
C ILE A 71 24.53 -22.03 -0.52
N GLU A 72 24.22 -20.90 -1.17
CA GLU A 72 23.85 -20.79 -2.60
C GLU A 72 22.58 -21.57 -3.02
N LYS A 73 21.90 -22.22 -2.07
CA LYS A 73 20.64 -22.96 -2.33
C LYS A 73 19.41 -22.26 -1.77
N LEU A 74 19.61 -21.28 -0.90
CA LEU A 74 18.54 -20.61 -0.17
C LEU A 74 18.05 -19.39 -0.94
N ILE A 75 16.77 -19.37 -1.31
CA ILE A 75 16.15 -18.20 -1.95
C ILE A 75 15.94 -17.14 -0.86
N CYS A 76 16.70 -16.04 -0.99
CA CYS A 76 16.68 -14.94 -0.03
C CYS A 76 15.76 -13.83 -0.53
N ILE A 77 14.81 -13.41 0.31
CA ILE A 77 13.82 -12.38 -0.01
C ILE A 77 13.92 -11.31 1.08
N GLY A 78 14.00 -10.04 0.67
CA GLY A 78 14.03 -8.89 1.57
C GLY A 78 13.01 -7.84 1.15
N THR A 79 12.28 -7.28 2.10
CA THR A 79 11.41 -6.11 1.86
C THR A 79 12.11 -4.85 2.36
N SER A 80 11.90 -3.72 1.69
CA SER A 80 12.39 -2.42 2.17
C SER A 80 11.42 -1.31 1.82
N ALA A 81 11.16 -0.40 2.78
CA ALA A 81 10.34 0.78 2.57
C ALA A 81 11.11 1.90 1.87
N THR A 82 12.44 1.95 2.01
CA THR A 82 13.26 3.02 1.46
C THR A 82 14.51 2.48 0.79
N ILE A 83 14.91 3.16 -0.28
CA ILE A 83 16.23 2.99 -0.87
C ILE A 83 16.99 4.27 -0.59
N GLN A 84 17.80 4.29 0.47
CA GLN A 84 18.74 5.38 0.68
C GLN A 84 19.83 5.26 -0.39
N SER A 85 19.82 6.18 -1.35
CA SER A 85 20.89 6.34 -2.34
C SER A 85 21.46 7.74 -2.20
N GLY A 86 22.79 7.88 -2.31
CA GLY A 86 23.43 9.19 -2.39
C GLY A 86 23.06 9.90 -3.69
N GLU A 87 23.24 11.23 -3.74
CA GLU A 87 23.04 11.99 -4.97
C GLU A 87 23.86 11.39 -6.13
N GLY A 88 23.17 11.01 -7.22
CA GLY A 88 23.80 10.43 -8.41
C GLY A 88 24.02 8.92 -8.39
N GLU A 89 23.68 8.20 -7.31
CA GLU A 89 23.75 6.74 -7.28
C GLU A 89 22.47 6.06 -7.79
N ASP A 90 22.64 4.96 -8.53
CA ASP A 90 21.54 4.10 -8.93
C ASP A 90 21.03 3.33 -7.69
N ALA A 91 19.88 3.77 -7.19
CA ALA A 91 19.18 3.19 -6.05
C ALA A 91 19.07 1.66 -6.11
N LYS A 92 18.78 1.08 -7.28
CA LYS A 92 18.66 -0.38 -7.41
C LYS A 92 20.00 -1.09 -7.20
N LYS A 93 21.10 -0.51 -7.71
CA LYS A 93 22.46 -1.04 -7.49
C LYS A 93 22.85 -0.96 -6.01
N VAL A 94 22.55 0.15 -5.34
CA VAL A 94 22.83 0.31 -3.91
C VAL A 94 22.08 -0.73 -3.09
N MET A 95 20.79 -0.91 -3.34
CA MET A 95 19.96 -1.90 -2.65
C MET A 95 20.43 -3.34 -2.93
N ALA A 96 20.74 -3.66 -4.19
CA ALA A 96 21.27 -4.97 -4.56
C ALA A 96 22.59 -5.28 -3.83
N ASN A 97 23.52 -4.32 -3.79
CA ASN A 97 24.78 -4.44 -3.05
C ASN A 97 24.56 -4.61 -1.54
N PHE A 98 23.60 -3.89 -0.96
CA PHE A 98 23.23 -4.03 0.45
C PHE A 98 22.67 -5.43 0.74
N ALA A 99 21.70 -5.90 -0.06
CA ALA A 99 21.13 -7.23 0.04
C ALA A 99 22.21 -8.32 -0.10
N GLN A 100 23.10 -8.19 -1.07
CA GLN A 100 24.24 -9.10 -1.25
C GLN A 100 25.15 -9.16 -0.02
N LYS A 101 25.46 -8.01 0.60
CA LYS A 101 26.26 -7.99 1.84
C LYS A 101 25.53 -8.64 3.02
N LEU A 102 24.22 -8.39 3.15
CA LEU A 102 23.39 -8.91 4.23
C LEU A 102 23.20 -10.42 4.11
N PHE A 103 22.70 -10.89 2.96
CA PHE A 103 22.38 -12.29 2.73
C PHE A 103 23.60 -13.14 2.38
N GLY A 104 24.65 -12.55 1.82
CA GLY A 104 25.83 -13.28 1.33
C GLY A 104 25.56 -14.09 0.07
N GLU A 105 24.69 -13.61 -0.83
CA GLU A 105 24.36 -14.21 -2.14
C GLU A 105 24.41 -13.13 -3.21
N GLU A 106 24.50 -13.51 -4.48
CA GLU A 106 24.39 -12.56 -5.59
C GLU A 106 22.97 -11.95 -5.64
N PHE A 107 22.90 -10.62 -5.64
CA PHE A 107 21.68 -9.87 -5.93
C PHE A 107 21.95 -8.94 -7.10
N LYS A 108 21.19 -9.08 -8.18
CA LYS A 108 21.32 -8.19 -9.33
C LYS A 108 20.33 -7.01 -9.22
N PRO A 109 20.61 -5.85 -9.81
CA PRO A 109 19.69 -4.71 -9.81
C PRO A 109 18.29 -5.07 -10.37
N GLU A 110 18.21 -6.03 -11.28
CA GLU A 110 16.96 -6.52 -11.86
C GLU A 110 16.12 -7.35 -10.87
N SER A 111 16.74 -7.87 -9.81
CA SER A 111 16.05 -8.56 -8.71
C SER A 111 15.32 -7.57 -7.78
N ILE A 112 15.57 -6.27 -7.92
CA ILE A 112 14.90 -5.23 -7.13
C ILE A 112 13.58 -4.87 -7.80
N ILE A 113 12.50 -5.34 -7.18
CA ILE A 113 11.12 -5.00 -7.56
C ILE A 113 10.72 -3.74 -6.78
N GLY A 114 10.52 -2.64 -7.50
CA GLY A 114 10.02 -1.38 -6.96
C GLY A 114 8.53 -1.19 -7.23
N GLU A 115 7.98 -0.06 -6.79
CA GLU A 115 6.63 0.34 -7.17
C GLU A 115 6.57 0.79 -8.64
N SER A 116 5.42 0.56 -9.26
CA SER A 116 5.08 1.11 -10.56
C SER A 116 3.76 1.85 -10.44
N TYR A 117 3.73 3.12 -10.83
CA TYR A 117 2.49 3.87 -10.90
C TYR A 117 1.64 3.37 -12.07
N GLU A 118 0.37 3.09 -11.81
CA GLU A 118 -0.61 2.89 -12.89
C GLU A 118 -0.96 4.26 -13.49
N ASN A 119 -0.96 4.36 -14.82
CA ASN A 119 -1.42 5.58 -15.48
C ASN A 119 -2.91 5.79 -15.21
N ILE A 120 -3.28 6.98 -14.77
CA ILE A 120 -4.70 7.35 -14.66
C ILE A 120 -5.26 7.47 -16.08
N PRO A 121 -6.30 6.71 -16.44
CA PRO A 121 -6.86 6.75 -17.78
C PRO A 121 -7.38 8.16 -18.10
N GLN A 122 -6.99 8.69 -19.26
CA GLN A 122 -7.56 9.92 -19.79
C GLN A 122 -8.97 9.65 -20.29
N ARG A 123 -9.97 10.12 -19.55
CA ARG A 123 -11.39 9.93 -19.88
C ARG A 123 -11.97 11.22 -20.47
N GLN A 124 -12.80 11.08 -21.51
CA GLN A 124 -13.68 12.16 -21.96
C GLN A 124 -14.80 12.34 -20.93
N ILE A 125 -14.73 13.39 -20.12
CA ILE A 125 -15.70 13.67 -19.07
C ILE A 125 -17.05 14.11 -19.67
N THR A 126 -18.13 13.84 -18.95
CA THR A 126 -19.44 14.47 -19.21
C THR A 126 -19.45 15.89 -18.64
N SER A 127 -20.55 16.62 -18.84
CA SER A 127 -20.75 17.94 -18.21
C SER A 127 -20.94 17.81 -16.69
N PHE A 128 -20.46 18.80 -15.95
CA PHE A 128 -20.81 18.96 -14.55
C PHE A 128 -22.31 19.25 -14.38
N PRO A 129 -22.93 18.84 -13.26
CA PRO A 129 -24.30 19.23 -12.95
C PRO A 129 -24.47 20.74 -12.96
N THR A 130 -25.56 21.26 -13.53
CA THR A 130 -25.82 22.70 -13.64
C THR A 130 -25.75 23.41 -12.27
N THR A 131 -26.24 22.74 -11.22
CA THR A 131 -26.18 23.23 -9.84
C THR A 131 -25.70 22.13 -8.89
N VAL A 132 -25.06 22.52 -7.80
CA VAL A 132 -24.71 21.59 -6.72
C VAL A 132 -26.00 21.24 -5.95
N LYS A 133 -26.39 19.96 -5.98
CA LYS A 133 -27.58 19.45 -5.27
C LYS A 133 -27.25 18.75 -3.94
N ILE A 134 -25.97 18.64 -3.61
CA ILE A 134 -25.49 17.95 -2.41
C ILE A 134 -25.75 18.81 -1.18
N THR A 135 -26.36 18.22 -0.16
CA THR A 135 -26.62 18.86 1.13
C THR A 135 -25.79 18.21 2.24
N LYS A 136 -25.63 18.92 3.36
CA LYS A 136 -24.97 18.36 4.56
C LYS A 136 -25.69 17.09 5.07
N GLY A 137 -27.02 17.07 4.97
CA GLY A 137 -27.83 15.92 5.39
C GLY A 137 -27.59 14.67 4.54
N ASP A 138 -27.21 14.82 3.27
CA ASP A 138 -26.84 13.69 2.42
C ASP A 138 -25.52 13.05 2.89
N ILE A 139 -24.57 13.87 3.31
CA ILE A 139 -23.28 13.43 3.84
C ILE A 139 -23.45 12.77 5.21
N GLU A 140 -24.25 13.36 6.10
CA GLU A 140 -24.48 12.84 7.45
C GLU A 140 -25.25 11.50 7.46
N LYS A 141 -26.13 11.28 6.47
CA LYS A 141 -26.88 10.02 6.32
C LYS A 141 -26.12 8.94 5.55
N PHE A 142 -24.92 9.24 5.05
CA PHE A 142 -24.17 8.29 4.25
C PHE A 142 -23.64 7.13 5.10
N ASP A 143 -24.08 5.92 4.78
CA ASP A 143 -23.70 4.68 5.47
C ASP A 143 -22.93 3.70 4.56
N GLY A 144 -22.73 4.06 3.28
CA GLY A 144 -22.10 3.20 2.28
C GLY A 144 -23.01 2.12 1.71
N SER A 145 -24.31 2.08 2.05
CA SER A 145 -25.28 1.22 1.37
C SER A 145 -25.43 1.60 -0.11
N LEU A 146 -25.95 0.70 -0.94
CA LEU A 146 -26.19 0.99 -2.35
C LEU A 146 -27.14 2.20 -2.52
N GLU A 147 -28.15 2.33 -1.65
CA GLU A 147 -29.12 3.43 -1.68
C GLU A 147 -28.46 4.79 -1.45
N THR A 148 -27.64 4.92 -0.39
CA THR A 148 -26.97 6.20 -0.08
C THR A 148 -25.90 6.56 -1.11
N VAL A 149 -25.21 5.55 -1.67
CA VAL A 149 -24.26 5.72 -2.78
C VAL A 149 -24.99 6.19 -4.04
N LEU A 150 -26.14 5.60 -4.38
CA LEU A 150 -26.93 6.00 -5.55
C LEU A 150 -27.48 7.41 -5.43
N ASN A 151 -27.97 7.80 -4.25
CA ASN A 151 -28.44 9.17 -4.00
C ASN A 151 -27.34 10.19 -4.31
N LEU A 152 -26.12 9.99 -3.78
CA LEU A 152 -25.00 10.88 -4.07
C LEU A 152 -24.58 10.81 -5.55
N ALA A 153 -24.52 9.62 -6.14
CA ALA A 153 -24.16 9.40 -7.53
C ALA A 153 -25.08 10.15 -8.51
N ASN A 154 -26.39 10.11 -8.27
CA ASN A 154 -27.40 10.83 -9.05
C ASN A 154 -27.18 12.36 -8.95
N LYS A 155 -26.90 12.85 -7.74
CA LYS A 155 -26.68 14.28 -7.51
C LYS A 155 -25.40 14.82 -8.16
N ILE A 156 -24.34 14.00 -8.26
CA ILE A 156 -23.09 14.39 -8.94
C ILE A 156 -23.11 14.14 -10.46
N SER A 157 -24.14 13.48 -11.00
CA SER A 157 -24.22 13.11 -12.44
C SER A 157 -25.35 13.82 -13.20
N GLU A 158 -26.21 14.59 -12.52
CA GLU A 158 -27.40 15.28 -13.05
C GLU A 158 -28.50 14.38 -13.63
N THR A 159 -28.21 13.10 -13.89
CA THR A 159 -29.13 12.07 -14.38
C THR A 159 -29.52 11.08 -13.29
N GLU A 160 -30.73 10.55 -13.34
CA GLU A 160 -31.11 9.37 -12.56
C GLU A 160 -30.42 8.12 -13.12
N LEU A 161 -29.66 7.45 -12.27
CA LEU A 161 -28.92 6.24 -12.58
C LEU A 161 -29.71 5.04 -12.04
N GLU A 162 -30.17 4.17 -12.94
CA GLU A 162 -30.79 2.90 -12.58
C GLU A 162 -29.75 1.77 -12.65
N VAL A 163 -29.32 1.27 -11.49
CA VAL A 163 -28.39 0.15 -11.40
C VAL A 163 -28.70 -0.75 -10.21
N SER A 164 -28.43 -2.05 -10.39
CA SER A 164 -28.64 -3.09 -9.39
C SER A 164 -27.48 -3.28 -8.42
N ASP A 165 -26.28 -2.78 -8.77
CA ASP A 165 -25.05 -3.06 -8.03
C ASP A 165 -23.99 -1.96 -8.20
N LYS A 166 -23.00 -1.97 -7.29
CA LYS A 166 -21.93 -0.96 -7.20
C LYS A 166 -20.90 -1.06 -8.33
N GLU A 167 -20.75 -2.22 -8.97
CA GLU A 167 -19.79 -2.40 -10.07
C GLU A 167 -20.35 -1.77 -11.36
N SER A 168 -21.62 -2.05 -11.66
CA SER A 168 -22.36 -1.40 -12.74
C SER A 168 -22.38 0.12 -12.57
N LEU A 169 -22.59 0.59 -11.33
CA LEU A 169 -22.51 2.02 -11.02
C LEU A 169 -21.12 2.61 -11.33
N GLY A 170 -20.05 1.92 -10.93
CA GLY A 170 -18.68 2.35 -11.21
C GLY A 170 -18.38 2.52 -12.69
N LYS A 171 -18.86 1.58 -13.53
CA LYS A 171 -18.73 1.64 -15.00
C LYS A 171 -19.44 2.87 -15.59
N ILE A 172 -20.67 3.15 -15.15
CA ILE A 172 -21.43 4.32 -15.61
C ILE A 172 -20.74 5.63 -15.19
N LEU A 173 -20.25 5.66 -13.95
CA LEU A 173 -19.56 6.82 -13.38
C LEU A 173 -18.13 6.99 -13.88
N SER A 174 -17.61 6.12 -14.75
CA SER A 174 -16.27 6.23 -15.32
C SER A 174 -16.01 7.62 -15.89
N ARG A 175 -16.99 8.20 -16.59
CA ARG A 175 -16.91 9.53 -17.23
C ARG A 175 -17.37 10.70 -16.35
N ASN A 176 -17.72 10.44 -15.08
CA ASN A 176 -18.22 11.48 -14.19
C ASN A 176 -17.14 12.55 -13.94
N PRO A 177 -17.46 13.84 -14.09
CA PRO A 177 -16.47 14.93 -14.05
C PRO A 177 -15.94 15.20 -12.65
N VAL A 178 -16.76 15.06 -11.60
CA VAL A 178 -16.34 15.20 -10.19
C VAL A 178 -15.30 14.13 -9.84
N LEU A 179 -15.60 12.89 -10.18
CA LEU A 179 -14.70 11.76 -9.90
C LEU A 179 -13.43 11.85 -10.76
N SER A 180 -13.52 12.29 -12.01
CA SER A 180 -12.33 12.50 -12.85
C SER A 180 -11.43 13.63 -12.33
N PHE A 181 -12.01 14.71 -11.78
CA PHE A 181 -11.24 15.76 -11.12
C PHE A 181 -10.51 15.24 -9.88
N LEU A 182 -11.19 14.44 -9.06
CA LEU A 182 -10.61 13.83 -7.86
C LEU A 182 -9.45 12.89 -8.22
N GLU A 183 -9.60 12.01 -9.19
CA GLU A 183 -8.51 11.12 -9.63
C GLU A 183 -7.26 11.90 -10.07
N ARG A 184 -7.43 12.96 -10.86
CA ARG A 184 -6.31 13.78 -11.33
C ARG A 184 -5.67 14.60 -10.21
N SER A 185 -6.46 15.03 -9.24
CA SER A 185 -5.99 15.93 -8.18
C SER A 185 -5.38 15.20 -6.99
N LEU A 186 -5.76 13.94 -6.74
CA LEU A 186 -5.26 13.13 -5.63
C LEU A 186 -3.96 12.37 -5.95
N VAL A 187 -3.36 12.61 -7.11
CA VAL A 187 -2.01 12.11 -7.45
C VAL A 187 -0.96 12.74 -6.54
N GLU A 188 -1.11 14.02 -6.27
CA GLU A 188 -0.24 14.78 -5.39
C GLU A 188 -0.91 14.98 -4.03
N VAL A 189 -0.09 15.02 -2.98
CA VAL A 189 -0.58 15.30 -1.63
C VAL A 189 -1.07 16.75 -1.58
N ALA A 190 -2.35 16.94 -1.28
CA ALA A 190 -2.96 18.26 -1.14
C ALA A 190 -3.85 18.31 0.11
N SER A 191 -3.95 19.48 0.74
CA SER A 191 -4.95 19.68 1.78
C SER A 191 -6.35 19.68 1.15
N PHE A 192 -7.36 19.28 1.92
CA PHE A 192 -8.74 19.31 1.42
C PHE A 192 -9.19 20.73 1.04
N SER A 193 -8.72 21.75 1.76
CA SER A 193 -9.01 23.14 1.45
C SER A 193 -8.41 23.58 0.12
N ASP A 194 -7.17 23.18 -0.17
CA ASP A 194 -6.52 23.49 -1.46
C ASP A 194 -7.22 22.77 -2.61
N LEU A 195 -7.61 21.50 -2.40
CA LEU A 195 -8.38 20.72 -3.36
C LEU A 195 -9.72 21.39 -3.69
N ALA A 196 -10.45 21.84 -2.67
CA ALA A 196 -11.73 22.53 -2.85
C ALA A 196 -11.58 23.89 -3.56
N ASN A 197 -10.53 24.66 -3.23
CA ASN A 197 -10.23 25.91 -3.91
C ASN A 197 -9.88 25.70 -5.39
N LYS A 198 -9.04 24.69 -5.69
CA LYS A 198 -8.67 24.32 -7.07
C LYS A 198 -9.90 23.88 -7.87
N TYR A 199 -10.78 23.10 -7.26
CA TYR A 199 -12.03 22.66 -7.87
C TYR A 199 -12.96 23.83 -8.22
N MET A 200 -13.15 24.76 -7.27
CA MET A 200 -14.00 25.94 -7.45
C MET A 200 -13.47 26.89 -8.53
N GLN A 201 -12.15 27.14 -8.57
CA GLN A 201 -11.55 28.07 -9.52
C GLN A 201 -11.40 27.49 -10.93
N GLY A 202 -11.14 26.18 -11.03
CA GLY A 202 -10.95 25.47 -12.28
C GLY A 202 -12.27 24.99 -12.90
N GLU A 203 -12.93 24.07 -12.20
CA GLU A 203 -14.04 23.27 -12.73
C GLU A 203 -15.43 23.86 -12.41
N ARG A 204 -15.61 24.46 -11.22
CA ARG A 204 -16.90 24.94 -10.69
C ARG A 204 -16.93 26.45 -10.48
N LYS A 205 -16.61 27.22 -11.52
CA LYS A 205 -16.60 28.69 -11.46
C LYS A 205 -17.98 29.23 -11.07
N GLY A 206 -18.03 30.06 -10.02
CA GLY A 206 -19.25 30.69 -9.50
C GLY A 206 -19.99 29.89 -8.43
N VAL A 207 -19.54 28.68 -8.10
CA VAL A 207 -20.04 27.92 -6.94
C VAL A 207 -19.32 28.38 -5.68
N ASP A 208 -20.02 28.46 -4.54
CA ASP A 208 -19.40 28.81 -3.27
C ASP A 208 -18.56 27.66 -2.69
N TYR A 209 -17.58 27.98 -1.84
CA TYR A 209 -16.67 27.00 -1.26
C TYR A 209 -17.40 25.85 -0.54
N LYS A 210 -18.48 26.13 0.19
CA LYS A 210 -19.18 25.11 0.98
C LYS A 210 -19.89 24.11 0.08
N SER A 211 -20.53 24.59 -0.98
CA SER A 211 -21.16 23.73 -2.00
C SER A 211 -20.12 22.91 -2.76
N ALA A 212 -19.01 23.53 -3.17
CA ALA A 212 -17.91 22.83 -3.84
C ALA A 212 -17.30 21.73 -2.93
N ALA A 213 -17.11 22.03 -1.65
CA ALA A 213 -16.62 21.06 -0.67
C ALA A 213 -17.58 19.88 -0.48
N LEU A 214 -18.89 20.13 -0.39
CA LEU A 214 -19.90 19.07 -0.29
C LEU A 214 -19.90 18.16 -1.53
N GLU A 215 -19.78 18.74 -2.72
CA GLU A 215 -19.70 17.98 -3.98
C GLU A 215 -18.46 17.10 -4.05
N LEU A 216 -17.30 17.60 -3.60
CA LEU A 216 -16.08 16.79 -3.50
C LEU A 216 -16.19 15.66 -2.47
N ILE A 217 -16.76 15.93 -1.29
CA ILE A 217 -17.00 14.89 -0.28
C ILE A 217 -17.92 13.80 -0.83
N ALA A 218 -18.99 14.19 -1.53
CA ALA A 218 -19.86 13.24 -2.20
C ALA A 218 -19.12 12.41 -3.25
N GLY A 219 -18.27 13.05 -4.06
CA GLY A 219 -17.40 12.35 -5.02
C GLY A 219 -16.47 11.34 -4.35
N LEU A 220 -15.83 11.72 -3.24
CA LEU A 220 -14.98 10.81 -2.45
C LEU A 220 -15.76 9.61 -1.91
N PHE A 221 -16.95 9.84 -1.35
CA PHE A 221 -17.82 8.80 -0.80
C PHE A 221 -18.31 7.82 -1.87
N VAL A 222 -18.76 8.35 -3.01
CA VAL A 222 -19.19 7.54 -4.16
C VAL A 222 -18.02 6.74 -4.70
N GLY A 223 -16.88 7.38 -4.98
CA GLY A 223 -15.71 6.70 -5.52
C GLY A 223 -15.07 5.68 -4.57
N ALA A 224 -15.23 5.84 -3.26
CA ALA A 224 -14.83 4.85 -2.26
C ALA A 224 -15.74 3.62 -2.18
N ASN A 225 -16.92 3.69 -2.80
CA ASN A 225 -17.94 2.65 -2.75
C ASN A 225 -18.26 2.03 -4.10
N VAL A 226 -17.69 2.54 -5.19
CA VAL A 226 -17.84 1.95 -6.53
C VAL A 226 -16.53 1.33 -6.99
N THR A 227 -16.65 0.27 -7.78
CA THR A 227 -15.50 -0.45 -8.33
C THR A 227 -15.42 -0.28 -9.83
N GLU A 228 -14.20 -0.23 -10.35
CA GLU A 228 -13.89 -0.30 -11.76
C GLU A 228 -12.79 -1.36 -11.93
N ASN A 229 -13.01 -2.34 -12.81
CA ASN A 229 -12.08 -3.46 -13.03
C ASN A 229 -11.67 -4.19 -11.73
N GLY A 230 -12.62 -4.38 -10.81
CA GLY A 230 -12.41 -5.09 -9.54
C GLY A 230 -11.65 -4.29 -8.47
N LYS A 231 -11.31 -3.02 -8.72
CA LYS A 231 -10.68 -2.13 -7.73
C LYS A 231 -11.63 -1.00 -7.35
N THR A 232 -11.67 -0.63 -6.07
CA THR A 232 -12.34 0.60 -5.62
C THR A 232 -11.67 1.80 -6.27
N ARG A 233 -12.47 2.77 -6.73
CA ARG A 233 -11.94 3.94 -7.43
C ARG A 233 -11.10 4.84 -6.51
N PHE A 234 -11.53 5.04 -5.26
CA PHE A 234 -10.76 5.74 -4.23
C PHE A 234 -10.59 4.88 -2.96
N PRO A 235 -9.39 4.36 -2.68
CA PRO A 235 -9.13 3.70 -1.41
C PRO A 235 -8.99 4.75 -0.29
N LEU A 236 -10.08 5.04 0.43
CA LEU A 236 -10.04 5.92 1.59
C LEU A 236 -9.43 5.20 2.80
N LYS A 237 -8.39 5.78 3.38
CA LYS A 237 -7.80 5.34 4.66
C LYS A 237 -7.92 6.46 5.68
N ILE A 238 -8.51 6.14 6.83
CA ILE A 238 -8.59 7.07 7.96
C ILE A 238 -7.37 6.85 8.83
N HIS A 239 -6.55 7.90 8.99
CA HIS A 239 -5.44 7.92 9.94
C HIS A 239 -5.86 8.69 11.18
N THR A 240 -6.08 7.98 12.30
CA THR A 240 -6.30 8.60 13.61
C THR A 240 -4.96 8.88 14.29
N PHE A 241 -4.54 10.15 14.29
CA PHE A 241 -3.36 10.58 15.03
C PHE A 241 -3.73 10.78 16.50
N PHE A 242 -3.48 9.77 17.34
CA PHE A 242 -3.55 9.92 18.79
C PHE A 242 -2.29 10.63 19.28
N SER A 243 -2.39 11.94 19.48
CA SER A 243 -1.42 12.70 20.26
C SER A 243 -1.52 12.26 21.72
N GLN A 244 -0.63 11.39 22.19
CA GLN A 244 -0.44 11.22 23.63
C GLN A 244 0.18 12.51 24.18
N GLY A 245 -0.65 13.34 24.80
CA GLY A 245 -0.18 14.47 25.59
C GLY A 245 0.72 13.95 26.70
N ARG A 246 2.01 14.33 26.66
CA ARG A 246 2.85 14.30 27.85
C ARG A 246 2.38 15.46 28.73
N GLY A 247 1.55 15.13 29.72
CA GLY A 247 1.39 15.93 30.94
C GLY A 247 2.58 15.72 31.86
#